data_AF-A0A4Q2YHV7-F1
#
_entry.id   AF-A0A4Q2YHV7-F1
#
_cell.length_a   1.000
_cell.length_b   1.000
_cell.length_c   1.000
_cell.angle_alpha   90.00
_cell.angle_beta   90.00
_cell.angle_gamma   90.00
#
_symmetry.space_group_name_H-M   'P 1'
#
loop_
_entity.id
_entity.type
_entity.pdbx_description
1 polymer ?
#
loop_
_entity_poly.entity_id
_entity_poly.type
_entity_poly.pdbx_seq_one_letter_code
_entity_poly.pdbx_strand_id
1 'polypeptide(L)'
;LGKYGVHSYQEARNDWNRNARDCFLIELCKWGLGKKDLVPNLNLFSKVVADEAGNLSFVPGNSKPGDHIELRFELDTLVVLNTCQHPLDPHPAYRPTEVELQVSGGSPPSPDDPSLLIRPENLRAHENNETFLALSRP
;
A
#
# COMPACT_ATOMS: atom_id res chain seq x y z
N LEU A 1 -5.62 -14.96 -11.37
CA LEU A 1 -6.58 -16.09 -11.37
C LEU A 1 -5.93 -17.48 -11.32
N GLY A 2 -4.59 -17.63 -11.26
CA GLY A 2 -3.95 -18.95 -11.40
C GLY A 2 -3.87 -19.84 -10.15
N LYS A 3 -3.88 -19.27 -8.93
CA LYS A 3 -3.56 -20.05 -7.71
C LYS A 3 -4.77 -20.71 -7.03
N TYR A 4 -5.87 -19.96 -6.87
CA TYR A 4 -7.03 -20.39 -6.10
C TYR A 4 -8.22 -20.82 -6.98
N GLY A 5 -8.03 -20.90 -8.30
CA GLY A 5 -9.09 -21.14 -9.26
C GLY A 5 -10.06 -19.96 -9.43
N VAL A 6 -11.10 -20.20 -10.21
CA VAL A 6 -12.21 -19.25 -10.41
C VAL A 6 -13.22 -19.45 -9.29
N HIS A 7 -13.47 -18.38 -8.54
CA HIS A 7 -14.56 -18.31 -7.56
C HIS A 7 -15.20 -16.93 -7.77
N SER A 8 -16.32 -16.88 -8.49
CA SER A 8 -16.89 -15.63 -8.99
C SER A 8 -17.72 -14.91 -7.93
N TYR A 9 -17.95 -13.61 -8.11
CA TYR A 9 -18.84 -12.85 -7.24
C TYR A 9 -20.28 -13.40 -7.25
N GLN A 10 -20.75 -13.89 -8.40
CA GLN A 10 -22.11 -14.43 -8.55
C GLN A 10 -22.33 -15.67 -7.67
N GLU A 11 -21.30 -16.50 -7.49
CA GLU A 11 -21.35 -17.72 -6.69
C GLU A 11 -21.03 -17.44 -5.22
N ALA A 12 -19.99 -16.64 -4.96
CA ALA A 12 -19.37 -16.52 -3.64
C ALA A 12 -19.66 -15.21 -2.91
N ARG A 13 -20.31 -14.24 -3.57
CA ARG A 13 -20.55 -12.89 -3.04
C ARG A 13 -19.25 -12.27 -2.53
N ASN A 14 -19.16 -11.92 -1.24
CA ASN A 14 -17.98 -11.27 -0.68
C ASN A 14 -16.78 -12.21 -0.53
N ASP A 15 -16.99 -13.53 -0.60
CA ASP A 15 -15.97 -14.57 -0.43
C ASP A 15 -15.30 -14.99 -1.75
N TRP A 16 -15.59 -14.26 -2.83
CA TRP A 16 -14.99 -14.49 -4.14
C TRP A 16 -13.48 -14.16 -4.17
N ASN A 17 -12.76 -14.82 -5.06
CA ASN A 17 -11.31 -14.67 -5.19
C ASN A 17 -10.99 -13.36 -5.93
N ARG A 18 -10.26 -12.45 -5.25
CA ARG A 18 -9.88 -11.14 -5.80
C ARG A 18 -8.38 -11.04 -6.04
N ASN A 19 -7.99 -10.08 -6.87
CA ASN A 19 -6.60 -9.69 -7.06
C ASN A 19 -6.43 -8.17 -6.89
N ALA A 20 -5.28 -7.77 -6.36
CA ALA A 20 -4.99 -6.38 -6.01
C ALA A 20 -5.10 -5.44 -7.22
N ARG A 21 -4.68 -5.88 -8.41
CA ARG A 21 -4.71 -5.06 -9.64
C ARG A 21 -6.14 -4.62 -9.98
N ASP A 22 -7.07 -5.55 -10.06
CA ASP A 22 -8.46 -5.23 -10.41
C ASP A 22 -9.13 -4.43 -9.30
N CYS A 23 -8.86 -4.77 -8.03
CA CYS A 23 -9.34 -3.99 -6.88
C CYS A 23 -8.84 -2.54 -6.92
N PHE A 24 -7.55 -2.31 -7.19
CA PHE A 24 -7.01 -0.96 -7.32
C PHE A 24 -7.62 -0.20 -8.49
N LEU A 25 -7.83 -0.83 -9.65
CA LEU A 25 -8.46 -0.17 -10.79
C LEU A 25 -9.90 0.26 -10.50
N ILE A 26 -10.66 -0.54 -9.74
CA ILE A 26 -12.01 -0.17 -9.30
C ILE A 26 -11.98 1.07 -8.42
N GLU A 27 -11.06 1.13 -7.45
CA GLU A 27 -10.95 2.27 -6.54
C GLU A 27 -10.43 3.53 -7.23
N LEU A 28 -9.40 3.41 -8.08
CA LEU A 28 -8.85 4.51 -8.87
C LEU A 28 -9.89 5.11 -9.83
N CYS A 29 -10.75 4.27 -10.43
CA CYS A 29 -11.78 4.72 -11.36
C CYS A 29 -12.78 5.70 -10.73
N LYS A 30 -13.04 5.60 -9.42
CA LYS A 30 -13.89 6.54 -8.68
C LYS A 30 -13.35 7.97 -8.68
N TRP A 31 -12.05 8.13 -8.95
CA TRP A 31 -11.33 9.41 -9.01
C TRP A 31 -10.93 9.80 -10.44
N GLY A 32 -11.50 9.15 -11.46
CA GLY A 32 -11.15 9.42 -12.86
C GLY A 32 -9.77 8.88 -13.28
N LEU A 33 -9.13 8.08 -12.42
CA LEU A 33 -7.84 7.44 -12.69
C LEU A 33 -8.04 6.04 -13.28
N GLY A 34 -7.03 5.54 -14.00
CA GLY A 34 -7.13 4.26 -14.71
C GLY A 34 -5.82 3.49 -14.78
N LYS A 35 -5.72 2.59 -15.76
CA LYS A 35 -4.58 1.66 -15.91
C LYS A 35 -3.22 2.36 -16.02
N LYS A 36 -3.18 3.56 -16.60
CA LYS A 36 -1.94 4.35 -16.75
C LYS A 36 -1.45 4.93 -15.42
N ASP A 37 -2.35 5.07 -14.45
CA ASP A 37 -2.09 5.67 -13.14
C ASP A 37 -1.78 4.58 -12.09
N LEU A 38 -1.91 3.31 -12.46
CA LEU A 38 -1.56 2.18 -11.61
C LEU A 38 -0.04 1.93 -11.66
N VAL A 39 0.64 2.33 -10.58
CA VAL A 39 2.08 2.18 -10.38
C VAL A 39 2.39 1.02 -9.41
N PRO A 40 3.66 0.58 -9.26
CA PRO A 40 4.04 -0.39 -8.24
C PRO A 40 3.58 0.06 -6.84
N ASN A 41 2.83 -0.80 -6.14
CA ASN A 41 2.31 -0.50 -4.81
C ASN A 41 3.30 -0.91 -3.72
N LEU A 42 3.13 -0.30 -2.54
CA LEU A 42 3.74 -0.78 -1.31
C LEU A 42 2.95 -2.00 -0.79
N ASN A 43 3.64 -3.10 -0.49
CA ASN A 43 3.04 -4.29 0.12
C ASN A 43 3.36 -4.28 1.61
N LEU A 44 2.40 -3.87 2.43
CA LEU A 44 2.54 -3.81 3.88
C LEU A 44 2.22 -5.17 4.50
N PHE A 45 2.89 -5.49 5.61
CA PHE A 45 2.73 -6.71 6.41
C PHE A 45 3.11 -8.05 5.72
N SER A 46 3.06 -8.11 4.39
CA SER A 46 3.58 -9.20 3.56
C SER A 46 5.05 -8.96 3.22
N LYS A 47 5.89 -10.00 3.34
CA LYS A 47 7.31 -9.92 2.98
C LYS A 47 7.68 -10.96 1.94
N VAL A 48 8.44 -10.50 0.95
CA VAL A 48 9.06 -11.33 -0.07
C VAL A 48 10.55 -10.97 -0.10
N VAL A 49 11.40 -11.99 -0.23
CA VAL A 49 12.84 -11.81 -0.36
C VAL A 49 13.33 -12.42 -1.67
N ALA A 50 14.29 -11.76 -2.31
CA ALA A 50 15.00 -12.28 -3.46
C ALA A 50 16.26 -13.03 -3.01
N ASP A 51 16.52 -14.19 -3.60
CA ASP A 51 17.81 -14.88 -3.47
C ASP A 51 18.85 -14.31 -4.47
N GLU A 52 20.08 -14.83 -4.42
CA GLU A 52 21.18 -14.39 -5.31
C GLU A 52 20.89 -14.65 -6.80
N ALA A 53 20.00 -15.59 -7.11
CA ALA A 53 19.56 -15.88 -8.48
C ALA A 53 18.33 -15.05 -8.90
N GLY A 54 17.80 -14.21 -8.01
CA GLY A 54 16.61 -13.37 -8.25
C GLY A 54 15.29 -14.09 -8.04
N ASN A 55 15.27 -15.31 -7.50
CA ASN A 55 14.02 -15.99 -7.17
C ASN A 55 13.37 -15.36 -5.95
N LEU A 56 12.06 -15.16 -6.03
CA LEU A 56 11.27 -14.56 -4.96
C LEU A 56 10.65 -15.63 -4.07
N SER A 57 10.89 -15.53 -2.76
CA SER A 57 10.25 -16.38 -1.76
C SER A 57 9.47 -15.55 -0.75
N PHE A 58 8.25 -15.98 -0.44
CA PHE A 58 7.45 -15.38 0.62
C PHE A 58 8.01 -15.75 1.98
N VAL A 59 7.99 -14.81 2.93
CA VAL A 59 8.45 -15.03 4.31
C VAL A 59 7.23 -15.16 5.23
N PRO A 60 6.87 -16.38 5.68
CA PRO A 60 5.76 -16.59 6.60
C PRO A 60 6.02 -15.93 7.96
N GLY A 61 4.94 -15.52 8.64
CA GLY A 61 5.03 -14.98 10.00
C GLY A 61 5.76 -13.63 10.12
N ASN A 62 5.93 -12.90 9.00
CA ASN A 62 6.57 -11.58 9.00
C ASN A 62 5.81 -10.53 9.82
N SER A 63 4.49 -10.66 9.91
CA SER A 63 3.62 -9.79 10.69
C SER A 63 2.67 -10.60 11.56
N LYS A 64 2.20 -9.98 12.65
CA LYS A 64 1.24 -10.55 13.61
C LYS A 64 0.18 -9.51 14.00
N PRO A 65 -0.97 -9.94 14.57
CA PRO A 65 -1.96 -9.01 15.12
C PRO A 65 -1.33 -8.02 16.10
N GLY A 66 -1.65 -6.74 15.94
CA GLY A 66 -1.10 -5.64 16.73
C GLY A 66 0.13 -4.96 16.12
N ASP A 67 0.78 -5.56 15.13
CA ASP A 67 1.78 -4.84 14.34
C ASP A 67 1.07 -3.72 13.56
N HIS A 68 1.65 -2.52 13.59
CA HIS A 68 1.11 -1.36 12.90
C HIS A 68 2.22 -0.55 12.26
N ILE A 69 1.82 0.30 11.32
CA ILE A 69 2.64 1.39 10.82
C ILE A 69 1.83 2.68 10.95
N GLU A 70 2.53 3.80 11.02
CA GLU A 70 1.93 5.12 10.93
C GLU A 70 2.57 5.85 9.75
N LEU A 71 1.73 6.49 8.93
CA LEU A 71 2.17 7.26 7.78
C LEU A 71 1.64 8.68 7.94
N ARG A 72 2.55 9.65 7.84
CA ARG A 72 2.21 11.08 7.75
C ARG A 72 2.35 11.52 6.30
N PHE A 73 1.34 12.20 5.78
CA PHE A 73 1.32 12.75 4.44
C PHE A 73 1.49 14.27 4.51
N GLU A 74 2.57 14.78 3.93
CA GLU A 74 2.90 16.22 3.95
C GLU A 74 2.19 17.01 2.83
N LEU A 75 1.47 16.32 1.95
CA LEU A 75 0.69 16.88 0.84
C LEU A 75 -0.68 16.20 0.79
N ASP A 76 -1.66 16.88 0.19
CA ASP A 76 -2.97 16.30 -0.12
C ASP A 76 -2.77 15.04 -0.96
N THR A 77 -3.14 13.89 -0.37
CA THR A 77 -2.81 12.57 -0.92
C THR A 77 -4.06 11.70 -1.01
N LEU A 78 -4.29 11.13 -2.20
CA LEU A 78 -5.25 10.05 -2.38
C LEU A 78 -4.59 8.70 -2.01
N VAL A 79 -5.08 8.07 -0.95
CA VAL A 79 -4.62 6.73 -0.54
C VAL A 79 -5.63 5.68 -0.98
N VAL A 80 -5.14 4.64 -1.68
CA VAL A 80 -5.94 3.47 -2.06
C VAL A 80 -5.33 2.23 -1.41
N LEU A 81 -6.15 1.47 -0.69
CA LEU A 81 -5.76 0.27 0.03
C LEU A 81 -6.53 -0.95 -0.47
N ASN A 82 -5.90 -2.12 -0.42
CA ASN A 82 -6.58 -3.39 -0.55
C ASN A 82 -5.89 -4.44 0.33
N THR A 83 -6.68 -5.40 0.83
CA THR A 83 -6.19 -6.48 1.70
C THR A 83 -6.12 -7.83 0.97
N CYS A 84 -5.97 -7.82 -0.36
CA CYS A 84 -5.88 -9.08 -1.11
C CYS A 84 -4.67 -9.89 -0.63
N GLN A 85 -4.86 -11.21 -0.54
CA GLN A 85 -3.76 -12.11 -0.21
C GLN A 85 -2.64 -12.01 -1.25
N HIS A 86 -1.40 -11.94 -0.77
CA HIS A 86 -0.23 -11.84 -1.63
C HIS A 86 -0.09 -13.09 -2.52
N PRO A 87 0.20 -12.97 -3.83
CA PRO A 87 0.26 -14.13 -4.74
C PRO A 87 1.24 -15.24 -4.31
N LEU A 88 2.34 -14.87 -3.67
CA LEU A 88 3.37 -15.79 -3.18
C LEU A 88 3.09 -16.39 -1.79
N ASP A 89 2.05 -15.93 -1.07
CA ASP A 89 1.70 -16.48 0.26
C ASP A 89 1.36 -17.98 0.14
N PRO A 90 2.07 -18.92 0.77
CA PRO A 90 1.92 -20.36 0.54
C PRO A 90 0.57 -20.95 0.98
N HIS A 91 -0.31 -20.20 1.63
CA HIS A 91 -1.60 -20.72 2.08
C HIS A 91 -2.42 -21.35 0.92
N PRO A 92 -3.00 -22.55 1.10
CA PRO A 92 -3.65 -23.29 0.01
C PRO A 92 -5.03 -22.73 -0.38
N ALA A 93 -5.70 -22.03 0.54
CA ALA A 93 -6.97 -21.36 0.29
C ALA A 93 -6.81 -19.84 0.24
N TYR A 94 -7.69 -19.15 -0.49
CA TYR A 94 -7.75 -17.70 -0.49
C TYR A 94 -8.29 -17.21 0.87
N ARG A 95 -7.41 -16.66 1.69
CA ARG A 95 -7.71 -16.23 3.06
C ARG A 95 -7.07 -14.88 3.36
N PRO A 96 -7.59 -13.78 2.78
CA PRO A 96 -7.13 -12.44 3.12
C PRO A 96 -7.38 -12.15 4.61
N THR A 97 -6.51 -11.35 5.20
CA THR A 97 -6.59 -10.96 6.62
C THR A 97 -7.14 -9.53 6.73
N GLU A 98 -7.86 -9.26 7.80
CA GLU A 98 -8.36 -7.92 8.11
C GLU A 98 -7.21 -6.98 8.54
N VAL A 99 -7.35 -5.70 8.21
CA VAL A 99 -6.43 -4.63 8.61
C VAL A 99 -7.29 -3.47 9.11
N GLU A 100 -6.92 -2.93 10.26
CA GLU A 100 -7.55 -1.72 10.79
C GLU A 100 -6.91 -0.48 10.17
N LEU A 101 -7.74 0.48 9.74
CA LEU A 101 -7.30 1.79 9.26
C LEU A 101 -7.85 2.86 10.19
N GLN A 102 -6.95 3.72 10.68
CA GLN A 102 -7.30 4.92 11.42
C GLN A 102 -6.76 6.14 10.69
N VAL A 103 -7.54 7.21 10.67
CA VAL A 103 -7.15 8.50 10.08
C VAL A 103 -7.33 9.58 11.14
N SER A 104 -6.27 10.31 11.41
CA SER A 104 -6.23 11.40 12.38
C SER A 104 -5.48 12.59 11.79
N GLY A 105 -5.74 13.79 12.32
CA GLY A 105 -4.92 14.96 12.01
C GLY A 105 -3.55 14.83 12.66
N GLY A 106 -2.49 15.09 11.90
CA GLY A 106 -1.11 15.14 12.39
C GLY A 106 -0.66 16.58 12.68
N SER A 107 0.33 16.71 13.55
CA SER A 107 1.10 17.95 13.68
C SER A 107 2.18 18.03 12.59
N PRO A 108 2.57 19.22 12.13
CA PRO A 108 3.74 19.39 11.27
C PRO A 108 5.00 18.76 11.90
N PRO A 109 5.97 18.29 11.08
CA PRO A 109 7.24 17.80 11.60
C PRO A 109 7.94 18.87 12.46
N SER A 110 8.53 18.46 13.58
CA SER A 110 9.45 19.32 14.31
C SER A 110 10.81 19.41 13.57
N PRO A 111 11.65 20.41 13.85
CA PRO A 111 12.98 20.50 13.24
C PRO A 111 13.87 19.26 13.47
N ASP A 112 13.63 18.52 14.56
CA ASP A 112 14.35 17.30 14.93
C ASP A 112 13.67 16.02 14.42
N ASP A 113 12.62 16.12 13.60
CA ASP A 113 11.85 14.98 13.12
C ASP A 113 12.71 14.08 12.20
N PRO A 114 12.78 12.75 12.45
CA PRO A 114 13.55 11.83 11.61
C PRO A 114 13.15 11.85 10.13
N SER A 115 11.90 12.17 9.81
CA SER A 115 11.42 12.33 8.43
C SER A 115 12.11 13.47 7.67
N LEU A 116 12.79 14.38 8.38
CA LEU A 116 13.64 15.44 7.83
C LEU A 116 15.13 15.07 7.88
N LEU A 117 15.56 14.35 8.92
CA LEU A 117 16.98 14.25 9.30
C LEU A 117 17.68 12.92 8.94
N ILE A 118 16.95 11.84 8.63
CA ILE A 118 17.60 10.52 8.39
C ILE A 118 18.55 10.57 7.19
N ARG A 119 18.19 11.27 6.11
CA ARG A 119 19.04 11.49 4.93
C ARG A 119 18.93 12.93 4.42
N PRO A 120 19.95 13.48 3.75
CA PRO A 120 19.84 14.79 3.09
C PRO A 120 18.68 14.86 2.08
N GLU A 121 18.32 13.74 1.45
CA GLU A 121 17.18 13.63 0.54
C GLU A 121 15.84 13.91 1.23
N ASN A 122 15.72 13.59 2.52
CA ASN A 122 14.51 13.83 3.31
C ASN A 122 14.24 15.33 3.45
N LEU A 123 15.25 16.10 3.87
CA LEU A 123 15.15 17.55 3.98
C LEU A 123 14.82 18.19 2.62
N ARG A 124 15.52 17.78 1.55
CA ARG A 124 15.24 18.30 0.20
C ARG A 124 13.81 18.00 -0.26
N ALA A 125 13.29 16.81 0.06
CA ALA A 125 11.90 16.47 -0.25
C ALA A 125 10.91 17.37 0.49
N HIS A 126 11.17 17.68 1.76
CA HIS A 126 10.37 18.62 2.53
C HIS A 126 10.42 20.04 1.96
N GLU A 127 11.61 20.56 1.64
CA GLU A 127 11.79 21.87 0.99
C GLU A 127 11.07 21.96 -0.37
N ASN A 128 11.07 20.86 -1.14
CA ASN A 128 10.33 20.77 -2.40
C ASN A 128 8.82 20.84 -2.18
N ASN A 129 8.30 20.19 -1.13
CA ASN A 129 6.87 20.25 -0.79
C ASN A 129 6.47 21.68 -0.40
N GLU A 130 7.27 22.34 0.45
CA GLU A 130 7.03 23.75 0.83
C GLU A 130 7.01 24.66 -0.40
N THR A 131 7.97 24.48 -1.31
CA THR A 131 8.03 25.22 -2.58
C THR A 131 6.80 24.97 -3.44
N PHE A 132 6.39 23.71 -3.61
CA PHE A 132 5.20 23.34 -4.38
C PHE A 132 3.94 23.98 -3.80
N LEU A 133 3.76 23.94 -2.48
CA LEU A 133 2.62 24.54 -1.78
C LEU A 133 2.60 26.07 -1.91
N ALA A 134 3.76 26.72 -1.81
CA ALA A 134 3.87 28.17 -1.98
C ALA A 134 3.47 28.62 -3.40
N LEU A 135 3.79 27.81 -4.42
CA LEU A 135 3.44 28.08 -5.82
C LEU A 135 1.99 27.70 -6.18
N SER A 136 1.38 26.78 -5.43
CA SER A 136 0.04 26.25 -5.71
C SER A 136 -1.08 26.97 -4.98
N ARG A 137 -0.76 27.88 -4.05
CA ARG A 137 -1.75 28.76 -3.40
C ARG A 137 -2.16 29.87 -4.37
N PRO A 138 -3.47 30.11 -4.57
CA PRO A 138 -3.97 31.15 -5.47
C PRO A 138 -3.65 32.57 -4.98
#